data_AF-A0A7K3Y2H1-F1
#
_entry.id   AF-A0A7K3Y2H1-F1
#
_cell.length_a   1.000
_cell.length_b   1.000
_cell.length_c   1.000
_cell.angle_alpha   90.00
_cell.angle_beta   90.00
_cell.angle_gamma   90.00
#
_symmetry.space_group_name_H-M   'P 1'
#
loop_
_entity.id
_entity.type
_entity.pdbx_description
1 polymer ?
#
loop_
_entity_poly.entity_id
_entity_poly.type
_entity_poly.pdbx_seq_one_letter_code
_entity_poly.pdbx_strand_id
1 'polypeptide(L)' 'TGLFRMLERYARRVRANGNRLILAEVNPALLAGLSGTGVTEAIDPGNIFIATPIIGESIFEAIRAAGR' A
#
# COMPACT_ATOMS: atom_id res chain seq x y z
N THR A 1 -0.89 -12.69 -10.16
CA THR A 1 0.38 -12.29 -10.83
C THR A 1 1.53 -12.33 -9.83
N GLY A 2 2.79 -12.36 -10.30
CA GLY A 2 3.98 -12.40 -9.43
C GLY A 2 4.15 -11.14 -8.56
N LEU A 3 3.70 -9.98 -9.05
CA LEU A 3 3.74 -8.70 -8.33
C LEU A 3 2.97 -8.75 -7.00
N PHE A 4 1.73 -9.23 -7.02
CA PHE A 4 0.86 -9.26 -5.84
C PHE A 4 1.43 -10.15 -4.74
N ARG A 5 1.91 -11.34 -5.11
CA ARG A 5 2.61 -12.24 -4.18
C ARG A 5 3.92 -11.63 -3.65
N MET A 6 4.63 -10.84 -4.46
CA MET A 6 5.82 -10.13 -4.01
C MET A 6 5.49 -9.06 -2.98
N LEU A 7 4.47 -8.23 -3.24
CA LEU A 7 4.01 -7.18 -2.32
C LEU A 7 3.51 -7.77 -1.00
N GLU A 8 2.70 -8.83 -1.05
CA GLU A 8 2.25 -9.53 0.17
C GLU A 8 3.44 -10.04 1.00
N ARG A 9 4.37 -10.76 0.35
CA ARG A 9 5.55 -11.30 1.03
C ARG A 9 6.39 -10.18 1.66
N TYR A 10 6.55 -9.07 0.95
CA TYR A 10 7.31 -7.93 1.43
C TYR A 10 6.62 -7.27 2.63
N ALA A 11 5.30 -7.02 2.53
CA ALA A 11 4.49 -6.45 3.61
C ALA A 11 4.59 -7.28 4.89
N ARG A 12 4.45 -8.61 4.78
CA ARG A 12 4.61 -9.53 5.93
C ARG A 12 6.03 -9.47 6.52
N ARG A 13 7.07 -9.42 5.67
CA ARG A 13 8.46 -9.38 6.11
C ARG A 13 8.79 -8.09 6.86
N VAL A 14 8.36 -6.93 6.36
CA VAL A 14 8.63 -5.66 7.05
C VAL A 14 7.84 -5.57 8.35
N ARG A 15 6.59 -6.04 8.37
CA ARG A 15 5.75 -6.12 9.58
C ARG A 15 6.36 -6.99 10.67
N ALA A 16 6.95 -8.13 10.32
CA ALA A 16 7.66 -8.99 11.26
C ALA A 16 8.87 -8.31 11.94
N ASN A 17 9.37 -7.20 11.36
CA ASN A 17 10.46 -6.39 11.90
C ASN A 17 9.96 -5.06 12.50
N GLY A 18 8.67 -4.93 12.78
CA GLY A 18 8.08 -3.70 13.32
C GLY A 18 7.97 -2.54 12.32
N ASN A 19 8.20 -2.80 11.03
CA ASN A 19 8.10 -1.80 9.96
C ASN A 19 6.76 -1.93 9.21
N ARG A 20 6.42 -0.91 8.40
CA ARG A 20 5.19 -0.90 7.58
C ARG A 20 5.54 -0.71 6.11
N LEU A 21 4.77 -1.37 5.23
CA LEU A 21 4.77 -1.05 3.81
C LEU A 21 3.65 -0.04 3.56
N ILE A 22 3.97 1.09 2.95
CA ILE A 22 3.01 2.12 2.57
C ILE A 22 3.07 2.30 1.06
N LEU A 23 1.90 2.32 0.40
CA LEU A 23 1.76 2.56 -1.03
C LEU A 23 1.08 3.92 -1.24
N ALA A 24 1.69 4.77 -2.07
CA ALA A 24 1.12 6.05 -2.51
C ALA A 24 0.93 6.04 -4.03
N GLU A 25 0.10 6.96 -4.52
CA GLU A 25 -0.22 7.10 -5.95
C GLU A 25 -0.79 5.80 -6.55
N VAL A 26 -1.55 5.03 -5.77
CA VAL A 26 -2.10 3.76 -6.24
C VAL A 26 -3.23 4.03 -7.21
N ASN A 27 -3.10 3.53 -8.44
CA ASN A 27 -4.18 3.56 -9.42
C ASN A 27 -5.39 2.73 -8.91
N PRO A 28 -6.64 3.23 -8.98
CA PRO A 28 -7.83 2.47 -8.56
C PRO A 28 -7.94 1.06 -9.18
N ALA A 29 -7.54 0.88 -10.44
CA ALA A 29 -7.53 -0.43 -11.09
C ALA A 29 -6.52 -1.40 -10.46
N LEU A 30 -5.37 -0.89 -10.02
CA LEU A 30 -4.39 -1.67 -9.26
C LEU A 30 -4.95 -2.06 -7.89
N LEU A 31 -5.61 -1.14 -7.19
CA LEU A 31 -6.26 -1.44 -5.91
C LEU A 31 -7.28 -2.57 -6.03
N ALA A 32 -8.17 -2.52 -7.03
CA ALA A 32 -9.15 -3.57 -7.28
C ALA A 32 -8.48 -4.95 -7.48
N GLY A 33 -7.36 -4.98 -8.21
CA GLY A 33 -6.55 -6.19 -8.38
C GLY A 33 -5.92 -6.71 -7.08
N LEU A 34 -5.47 -5.83 -6.20
CA LEU A 34 -4.89 -6.18 -4.90
C LEU A 34 -5.95 -6.73 -3.94
N SER A 35 -7.11 -6.08 -3.86
CA SER A 35 -8.22 -6.48 -2.98
C SER A 35 -8.74 -7.89 -3.26
N GLY A 36 -8.65 -8.36 -4.50
CA GLY A 36 -9.02 -9.74 -4.86
C GLY A 36 -8.04 -10.82 -4.38
N THR A 37 -6.94 -10.48 -3.70
CA THR A 37 -5.81 -11.40 -3.48
C THR A 37 -5.28 -11.48 -2.05
N GLY A 38 -5.90 -10.82 -1.07
CA GLY A 38 -5.42 -10.81 0.34
C GLY A 38 -4.25 -9.86 0.61
N VAL A 39 -3.75 -9.18 -0.44
CA VAL A 39 -2.58 -8.30 -0.36
C VAL A 39 -2.90 -7.03 0.40
N THR A 40 -4.11 -6.49 0.23
CA THR A 40 -4.57 -5.28 0.92
C THR A 40 -4.52 -5.45 2.44
N GLU A 41 -4.88 -6.62 2.94
CA GLU A 41 -4.87 -6.95 4.36
C GLU A 41 -3.44 -7.14 4.87
N ALA A 42 -2.55 -7.71 4.05
CA ALA A 42 -1.14 -7.87 4.39
C ALA A 42 -0.40 -6.52 4.49
N ILE A 43 -0.77 -5.56 3.64
CA ILE A 43 -0.22 -4.19 3.63
C ILE A 43 -0.81 -3.32 4.74
N ASP A 44 -2.03 -3.66 5.21
CA ASP A 44 -2.95 -2.80 5.94
C ASP A 44 -3.64 -1.79 5.00
N PRO A 45 -4.98 -1.79 4.89
CA PRO A 45 -5.71 -0.82 4.08
C PRO A 45 -5.42 0.63 4.46
N GLY A 46 -5.09 0.91 5.73
CA GLY A 46 -4.72 2.25 6.20
C GLY A 46 -3.36 2.74 5.68
N ASN A 47 -2.60 1.89 5.02
CA ASN A 47 -1.30 2.19 4.40
C ASN A 47 -1.38 2.28 2.87
N ILE A 48 -2.58 2.30 2.27
CA ILE A 48 -2.76 2.37 0.81
C ILE A 48 -3.47 3.67 0.45
N PHE A 49 -2.76 4.54 -0.24
CA PHE A 49 -3.24 5.86 -0.66
C PHE A 49 -3.44 5.89 -2.16
N ILE A 50 -4.67 6.18 -2.59
CA ILE A 50 -5.06 6.21 -3.99
C ILE A 50 -4.54 7.48 -4.66
N ALA A 51 -4.14 7.37 -5.93
CA ALA A 51 -3.76 8.52 -6.74
C ALA A 51 -4.93 9.48 -6.88
N THR A 52 -4.65 10.78 -6.77
CA THR A 52 -5.66 11.83 -6.95
C THR A 52 -5.23 12.76 -8.09
N PRO A 53 -6.13 13.63 -8.59
CA PRO A 53 -5.75 14.63 -9.59
C PRO A 53 -4.78 15.70 -9.06
N ILE A 54 -4.60 15.80 -7.73
CA ILE A 54 -3.77 16.82 -7.10
C ILE A 54 -2.35 16.28 -6.94
N ILE A 55 -1.39 16.97 -7.55
CA ILE A 55 0.03 16.57 -7.51
C ILE A 55 0.50 16.38 -6.07
N GLY A 56 0.93 15.16 -5.77
CA GLY A 56 1.55 14.81 -4.51
C GLY A 56 0.61 14.67 -3.31
N GLU A 57 -0.70 14.87 -3.46
CA GLU A 57 -1.66 14.71 -2.35
C GLU A 57 -1.57 13.31 -1.74
N SER A 58 -1.63 12.26 -2.57
CA SER A 58 -1.50 10.86 -2.14
C SER A 58 -0.17 10.59 -1.42
N ILE A 59 0.92 11.17 -1.92
CA ILE A 59 2.26 11.05 -1.33
C ILE A 59 2.32 11.74 0.03
N PHE A 60 1.79 12.96 0.16
CA PHE A 60 1.80 13.70 1.42
C PHE A 60 0.95 12.99 2.48
N GLU A 61 -0.20 12.42 2.12
CA GLU A 61 -0.99 11.60 3.04
C GLU A 61 -0.21 10.37 3.51
N ALA A 62 0.48 9.67 2.60
CA ALA A 62 1.32 8.52 2.93
C ALA A 62 2.48 8.90 3.88
N ILE A 63 3.13 10.04 3.66
CA ILE A 63 4.21 10.56 4.54
C ILE A 63 3.66 10.86 5.94
N ARG A 64 2.49 11.52 6.04
CA ARG A 64 1.85 11.78 7.34
C ARG A 64 1.50 10.48 8.06
N ALA A 65 1.02 9.49 7.33
CA ALA A 65 0.73 8.17 7.89
C ALA A 65 1.98 7.45 8.41
N ALA A 66 3.12 7.60 7.74
CA ALA A 66 4.39 7.01 8.16
C ALA A 66 4.90 7.57 9.50
N GLY A 67 4.54 8.81 9.84
CA GLY A 67 4.93 9.48 11.08
C GLY A 67 4.05 9.17 12.31
N ARG A 68 2.97 8.40 12.15
CA ARG A 68 2.11 7.93 13.26
C ARG A 68 2.65 6.63 13.85
#